data_AF-A0A7Y5L257-F1
#
_entry.id   AF-A0A7Y5L257-F1
#
_cell.length_a   1.000
_cell.length_b   1.000
_cell.length_c   1.000
_cell.angle_alpha   90.00
_cell.angle_beta   90.00
_cell.angle_gamma   90.00
#
_symmetry.space_group_name_H-M   'P 1'
#
loop_
_entity.id
_entity.type
_entity.pdbx_description
1 polymer ?
#
loop_
_entity_poly.entity_id
_entity_poly.type
_entity_poly.pdbx_seq_one_letter_code
_entity_poly.pdbx_strand_id
1 'polypeptide(L)'
;MSSFRSGNFEFALDREGASVDDHETIELDVDYETVGIDPDEAPEQIGRRLSTLLTTEVVDEEGIFDLIVREEGRIVAALVIACEEDAIALGGERVSGIDDETIASALVDALRG
;
A
#
# COMPACT_ATOMS: atom_id res chain seq x y z
N MET A 1 7.67 14.63 -5.31
CA MET A 1 6.83 13.51 -4.87
C MET A 1 7.35 13.06 -3.54
N SER A 2 6.46 12.91 -2.56
CA SER A 2 6.85 12.36 -1.27
C SER A 2 6.73 10.85 -1.32
N SER A 3 7.69 10.16 -0.71
CA SER A 3 7.75 8.69 -0.64
C SER A 3 8.30 8.28 0.73
N PHE A 4 8.02 7.05 1.12
CA PHE A 4 8.64 6.41 2.29
C PHE A 4 9.27 5.09 1.90
N ARG A 5 10.25 4.63 2.69
CA ARG A 5 10.93 3.36 2.46
C ARG A 5 10.60 2.36 3.54
N SER A 6 10.39 1.11 3.12
CA SER A 6 10.24 -0.04 4.00
C SER A 6 10.79 -1.28 3.31
N GLY A 7 11.67 -2.02 4.00
CA GLY A 7 12.46 -3.07 3.37
C GLY A 7 13.28 -2.55 2.19
N ASN A 8 13.18 -3.24 1.04
CA ASN A 8 13.83 -2.85 -0.22
C ASN A 8 12.98 -1.89 -1.07
N PHE A 9 11.78 -1.56 -0.62
CA PHE A 9 10.79 -0.84 -1.42
C PHE A 9 10.67 0.62 -1.01
N GLU A 10 10.33 1.43 -2.00
CA GLU A 10 9.94 2.82 -1.86
C GLU A 10 8.48 2.99 -2.30
N PHE A 11 7.63 3.41 -1.39
CA PHE A 11 6.19 3.60 -1.59
C PHE A 11 5.89 5.08 -1.78
N ALA A 12 5.02 5.42 -2.72
CA ALA A 12 4.50 6.76 -2.93
C ALA A 12 3.05 6.71 -3.38
N LEU A 13 2.31 7.81 -3.25
CA LEU A 13 0.95 7.89 -3.81
C LEU A 13 0.97 7.74 -5.32
N ASP A 14 0.03 6.95 -5.85
CA ASP A 14 -0.24 6.88 -7.26
C ASP A 14 -1.39 7.81 -7.65
N ARG A 15 -1.08 9.02 -8.09
CA ARG A 15 -2.10 9.99 -8.53
C ARG A 15 -2.37 9.95 -10.03
N GLU A 16 -1.56 9.21 -10.78
CA GLU A 16 -1.59 9.21 -12.25
C GLU A 16 -2.05 7.87 -12.82
N GLY A 17 -2.19 6.82 -11.99
CA GLY A 17 -2.59 5.48 -12.41
C GLY A 17 -1.45 4.80 -13.18
N ALA A 18 -0.35 4.53 -12.47
CA ALA A 18 0.80 3.85 -13.04
C ALA A 18 0.45 2.39 -13.35
N SER A 19 0.76 1.96 -14.57
CA SER A 19 0.65 0.56 -14.98
C SER A 19 2.00 -0.12 -14.89
N VAL A 20 1.97 -1.42 -14.62
CA VAL A 20 3.18 -2.24 -14.58
C VAL A 20 3.30 -3.05 -15.88
N ASP A 21 4.42 -2.95 -16.57
CA ASP A 21 4.71 -3.76 -17.76
C ASP A 21 5.04 -5.22 -17.34
N ASP A 22 4.52 -6.22 -18.07
CA ASP A 22 4.73 -7.66 -17.80
C ASP A 22 4.26 -8.09 -16.38
N HIS A 23 3.04 -7.68 -16.05
CA HIS A 23 2.47 -7.77 -14.71
C HIS A 23 1.81 -9.11 -14.40
N GLU A 24 1.87 -9.46 -13.11
CA GLU A 24 0.99 -10.39 -12.43
C GLU A 24 0.05 -9.60 -11.51
N THR A 25 -1.16 -10.13 -11.30
CA THR A 25 -2.12 -9.55 -10.36
C THR A 25 -1.70 -9.87 -8.93
N ILE A 26 -1.79 -8.87 -8.05
CA ILE A 26 -1.69 -9.05 -6.60
C ILE A 26 -3.10 -9.00 -6.00
N GLU A 27 -3.43 -10.01 -5.19
CA GLU A 27 -4.66 -10.12 -4.42
C GLU A 27 -4.31 -10.77 -3.08
N LEU A 28 -4.30 -9.98 -2.01
CA LEU A 28 -3.97 -10.46 -0.66
C LEU A 28 -4.82 -9.74 0.39
N ASP A 29 -5.35 -10.50 1.33
CA ASP A 29 -6.03 -9.94 2.51
C ASP A 29 -5.07 -9.88 3.69
N VAL A 30 -5.06 -8.73 4.38
CA VAL A 30 -4.27 -8.49 5.58
C VAL A 30 -5.20 -8.19 6.75
N ASP A 31 -5.10 -8.99 7.81
CA ASP A 31 -5.88 -8.78 9.02
C ASP A 31 -5.58 -7.42 9.67
N TYR A 32 -6.62 -6.70 10.09
CA TYR A 32 -6.49 -5.44 10.82
C TYR A 32 -5.63 -5.58 12.11
N GLU A 33 -5.74 -6.70 12.81
CA GLU A 33 -4.93 -7.00 14.00
C GLU A 33 -3.42 -7.02 13.67
N THR A 34 -3.06 -7.53 12.50
CA THR A 34 -1.66 -7.60 12.04
C THR A 34 -1.06 -6.20 11.89
N VAL A 35 -1.87 -5.23 11.44
CA VAL A 35 -1.45 -3.81 11.28
C VAL A 35 -1.67 -2.99 12.57
N GLY A 36 -2.42 -3.54 13.53
CA GLY A 36 -2.82 -2.84 14.75
C GLY A 36 -3.77 -1.67 14.44
N ILE A 37 -4.76 -1.91 13.58
CA ILE A 37 -5.77 -0.94 13.16
C ILE A 37 -7.13 -1.40 13.69
N ASP A 38 -7.97 -0.44 14.08
CA ASP A 38 -9.37 -0.71 14.41
C ASP A 38 -10.18 -0.77 13.10
N PRO A 39 -10.88 -1.87 12.78
CA PRO A 39 -11.70 -1.98 11.57
C PRO A 39 -12.71 -0.83 11.43
N ASP A 40 -13.30 -0.36 12.53
CA ASP A 40 -14.33 0.70 12.52
C ASP A 40 -13.76 2.08 12.16
N GLU A 41 -12.45 2.28 12.33
CA GLU A 41 -11.74 3.53 12.05
C GLU A 41 -10.66 3.34 10.98
N ALA A 42 -10.67 2.22 10.26
CA ALA A 42 -9.58 1.80 9.40
C ALA A 42 -9.20 2.84 8.33
N PRO A 43 -10.15 3.42 7.55
CA PRO A 43 -9.82 4.47 6.58
C PRO A 43 -9.10 5.67 7.21
N GLU A 44 -9.60 6.17 8.34
CA GLU A 44 -9.01 7.33 9.00
C GLU A 44 -7.61 7.02 9.55
N GLN A 45 -7.45 5.86 10.20
CA GLN A 45 -6.16 5.45 10.76
C GLN A 45 -5.11 5.19 9.67
N ILE A 46 -5.46 4.48 8.60
CA ILE A 46 -4.56 4.25 7.46
C ILE A 46 -4.21 5.57 6.79
N GLY A 47 -5.21 6.39 6.45
CA GLY A 47 -4.99 7.69 5.81
C GLY A 47 -4.08 8.60 6.63
N ARG A 48 -4.24 8.63 7.96
CA ARG A 48 -3.36 9.40 8.86
C ARG A 48 -1.93 8.87 8.93
N ARG A 49 -1.76 7.54 8.97
CA ARG A 49 -0.43 6.89 9.00
C ARG A 49 0.29 7.13 7.67
N LEU A 50 -0.40 6.91 6.55
CA LEU A 50 0.11 7.23 5.21
C LEU A 50 0.45 8.72 5.09
N SER A 51 -0.41 9.62 5.59
CA SER A 51 -0.12 11.06 5.58
C SER A 51 1.16 11.41 6.33
N THR A 52 1.39 10.73 7.45
CA THR A 52 2.60 10.91 8.27
C THR A 52 3.84 10.39 7.54
N LEU A 53 3.78 9.15 7.02
CA LEU A 53 4.88 8.53 6.28
C LEU A 53 5.26 9.31 5.02
N LEU A 54 4.25 9.79 4.29
CA LEU A 54 4.40 10.53 3.05
C LEU A 54 4.58 12.03 3.29
N THR A 55 4.56 12.53 4.52
CA THR A 55 4.69 13.97 4.83
C THR A 55 3.77 14.87 3.98
N THR A 56 2.60 14.34 3.61
CA THR A 56 1.62 14.98 2.72
C THR A 56 0.23 14.54 3.14
N GLU A 57 -0.78 15.35 2.87
CA GLU A 57 -2.16 14.95 3.15
C GLU A 57 -2.59 13.85 2.18
N VAL A 58 -2.98 12.71 2.75
CA VAL A 58 -3.62 11.59 2.06
C VAL A 58 -5.09 11.65 2.45
N VAL A 59 -5.93 12.01 1.49
CA VAL A 59 -7.37 12.06 1.68
C VAL A 59 -7.92 10.67 1.46
N ASP A 60 -8.84 10.27 2.34
CA ASP A 60 -9.62 9.06 2.19
C ASP A 60 -10.62 9.20 1.02
N GLU A 61 -10.52 8.31 0.04
CA GLU A 61 -11.48 8.17 -1.06
C GLU A 61 -12.28 6.87 -0.88
N GLU A 62 -13.17 6.84 0.12
CA GLU A 62 -14.04 5.68 0.42
C GLU A 62 -13.31 4.44 0.95
N GLY A 63 -12.24 4.63 1.73
CA GLY A 63 -11.42 3.57 2.30
C GLY A 63 -10.33 3.05 1.36
N ILE A 64 -10.11 3.74 0.24
CA ILE A 64 -9.20 3.30 -0.83
C ILE A 64 -7.98 4.22 -0.91
N PHE A 65 -6.79 3.60 -1.03
CA PHE A 65 -5.52 4.30 -1.17
C PHE A 65 -4.65 3.67 -2.26
N ASP A 66 -4.33 4.44 -3.30
CA ASP A 66 -3.48 3.99 -4.40
C ASP A 66 -2.00 4.32 -4.14
N LEU A 67 -1.15 3.31 -4.20
CA LEU A 67 0.28 3.41 -4.01
C LEU A 67 1.05 2.84 -5.19
N ILE A 68 2.12 3.53 -5.59
CA ILE A 68 3.16 2.96 -6.42
C ILE A 68 4.32 2.48 -5.56
N VAL A 69 4.84 1.31 -5.89
CA VAL A 69 5.97 0.67 -5.23
C VAL A 69 7.16 0.64 -6.18
N ARG A 70 8.31 1.09 -5.70
CA ARG A 70 9.56 1.07 -6.45
C ARG A 70 10.64 0.25 -5.75
N GLU A 71 11.44 -0.45 -6.54
CA GLU A 71 12.69 -1.08 -6.11
C GLU A 71 13.82 -0.52 -6.99
N GLU A 72 14.89 -0.02 -6.35
CA GLU A 72 16.03 0.61 -7.04
C GLU A 72 15.63 1.69 -8.08
N GLY A 73 14.53 2.40 -7.82
CA GLY A 73 14.00 3.47 -8.67
C GLY A 73 13.13 3.03 -9.84
N ARG A 74 12.87 1.72 -10.01
CA ARG A 74 11.94 1.18 -11.01
C ARG A 74 10.60 0.86 -10.36
N ILE A 75 9.49 1.09 -11.08
CA ILE A 75 8.17 0.66 -10.61
C ILE A 75 8.12 -0.86 -10.66
N VAL A 76 7.82 -1.47 -9.51
CA VAL A 76 7.68 -2.93 -9.37
C VAL A 76 6.26 -3.34 -9.00
N ALA A 77 5.45 -2.42 -8.47
CA ALA A 77 4.03 -2.65 -8.27
C ALA A 77 3.23 -1.34 -8.27
N ALA A 78 1.95 -1.46 -8.61
CA ALA A 78 0.90 -0.49 -8.35
C ALA A 78 -0.14 -1.20 -7.46
N LEU A 79 -0.30 -0.71 -6.24
CA LEU A 79 -1.14 -1.30 -5.22
C LEU A 79 -2.35 -0.42 -4.95
N VAL A 80 -3.48 -1.07 -4.75
CA VAL A 80 -4.69 -0.49 -4.18
C VAL A 80 -4.85 -1.08 -2.79
N ILE A 81 -4.91 -0.22 -1.78
CA ILE A 81 -5.27 -0.61 -0.41
C ILE A 81 -6.75 -0.29 -0.24
N ALA A 82 -7.59 -1.28 0.00
CA ALA A 82 -9.00 -1.09 0.32
C ALA A 82 -9.30 -1.55 1.75
N CYS A 83 -9.96 -0.70 2.53
CA CYS A 83 -10.43 -1.03 3.87
C CYS A 83 -11.79 -1.74 3.77
N GLU A 84 -11.80 -3.06 3.82
CA GLU A 84 -13.04 -3.87 3.80
C GLU A 84 -13.55 -4.10 5.23
N GLU A 85 -14.77 -4.65 5.39
CA GLU A 85 -15.37 -4.87 6.71
C GLU A 85 -14.52 -5.77 7.63
N ASP A 86 -13.89 -6.81 7.07
CA ASP A 86 -13.19 -7.84 7.85
C ASP A 86 -11.65 -7.78 7.74
N ALA A 87 -11.11 -7.12 6.71
CA ALA A 87 -9.67 -7.09 6.45
C ALA A 87 -9.27 -5.86 5.61
N ILE A 88 -7.97 -5.64 5.48
CA ILE A 88 -7.39 -4.73 4.50
C ILE A 88 -7.10 -5.55 3.24
N ALA A 89 -7.80 -5.27 2.15
CA ALA A 89 -7.55 -5.88 0.86
C ALA A 89 -6.42 -5.13 0.14
N LEU A 90 -5.39 -5.87 -0.27
CA LEU A 90 -4.31 -5.39 -1.12
C LEU A 90 -4.51 -5.95 -2.54
N GLY A 91 -4.87 -5.06 -3.47
CA GLY A 91 -5.09 -5.37 -4.87
C GLY A 91 -4.09 -4.67 -5.80
N GLY A 92 -4.09 -5.03 -7.08
CA GLY A 92 -3.40 -4.28 -8.13
C GLY A 92 -2.51 -5.12 -9.03
N GLU A 93 -1.38 -4.54 -9.46
CA GLU A 93 -0.44 -5.13 -10.40
C GLU A 93 0.98 -5.11 -9.85
N ARG A 94 1.75 -6.16 -10.10
CA ARG A 94 3.19 -6.20 -9.80
C ARG A 94 3.99 -6.86 -10.91
N VAL A 95 5.28 -6.57 -11.00
CA VAL A 95 6.17 -7.25 -11.94
C VAL A 95 6.30 -8.73 -11.57
N SER A 96 6.44 -9.57 -12.58
CA SER A 96 6.71 -11.00 -12.40
C SER A 96 8.01 -11.22 -11.59
N GLY A 97 7.95 -12.12 -10.59
CA GLY A 97 9.12 -12.50 -9.78
C GLY A 97 9.35 -11.69 -8.49
N ILE A 98 8.53 -10.67 -8.23
CA ILE A 98 8.39 -10.10 -6.88
C ILE A 98 7.24 -10.83 -6.18
N ASP A 99 7.44 -11.20 -4.92
CA ASP A 99 6.46 -11.95 -4.14
C ASP A 99 5.45 -11.03 -3.42
N ASP A 100 4.18 -11.43 -3.41
CA ASP A 100 3.06 -10.65 -2.85
C ASP A 100 3.24 -10.42 -1.34
N GLU A 101 3.60 -11.47 -0.59
CA GLU A 101 3.80 -11.37 0.86
C GLU A 101 4.97 -10.43 1.20
N THR A 102 5.99 -10.39 0.34
CA THR A 102 7.15 -9.52 0.54
C THR A 102 6.79 -8.03 0.42
N ILE A 103 5.95 -7.67 -0.57
CA ILE A 103 5.43 -6.30 -0.71
C ILE A 103 4.50 -5.97 0.47
N ALA A 104 3.56 -6.87 0.78
CA ALA A 104 2.57 -6.68 1.83
C ALA A 104 3.24 -6.52 3.21
N SER A 105 4.21 -7.37 3.55
CA SER A 105 4.94 -7.29 4.82
C SER A 105 5.66 -5.95 4.96
N ALA A 106 6.29 -5.44 3.90
CA ALA A 106 6.95 -4.14 3.95
C ALA A 106 5.95 -2.99 4.17
N LEU A 107 4.79 -3.04 3.54
CA LEU A 107 3.72 -2.06 3.76
C LEU A 107 3.17 -2.14 5.20
N VAL A 108 2.87 -3.35 5.68
CA VAL A 108 2.39 -3.60 7.05
C VAL A 108 3.37 -3.05 8.07
N ASP A 109 4.66 -3.37 7.93
CA ASP A 109 5.70 -2.88 8.85
C ASP A 109 5.77 -1.35 8.88
N ALA A 110 5.59 -0.70 7.74
CA ALA A 110 5.54 0.76 7.67
C ALA A 110 4.30 1.33 8.37
N LEU A 111 3.14 0.70 8.19
CA LEU A 111 1.89 1.12 8.80
C LEU A 111 1.85 0.85 10.32
N ARG A 112 2.65 -0.06 10.86
CA ARG A 112 2.71 -0.29 12.33
C ARG A 112 3.53 0.76 13.09
N GLY A 113 4.31 1.58 12.37
CA GLY A 113 5.27 2.55 12.92
C GLY A 113 4.68 3.74 13.66
#